data_AF-A0A0C9YZW2-F1
#
_entry.id   AF-A0A0C9YZW2-F1
#
_cell.length_a   1.000
_cell.length_b   1.000
_cell.length_c   1.000
_cell.angle_alpha   90.00
_cell.angle_beta   90.00
_cell.angle_gamma   90.00
#
_symmetry.space_group_name_H-M   'P 1'
#
loop_
_entity.id
_entity.type
_entity.pdbx_description
1 polymer ?
#
loop_
_entity_poly.entity_id
_entity_poly.type
_entity_poly.pdbx_seq_one_letter_code
_entity_poly.pdbx_strand_id
1 'polypeptide(L)'
;MEVKLVDSEWERVQLLLSLLAQAEKAQHTFSAEQGPTMHAILPALESLFKAWSLRKNMAKYGDFTDALDAGLNKISEYYEQTATSDAHIIVMLLDPAQKLNHIHLYWGEELLDEAIKHNEVIISVLSFLLCFYTTF
;
A
#
# COMPACT_ATOMS: atom_id res chain seq x y z
N MET A 1 -35.56 -4.34 18.52
CA MET A 1 -35.09 -5.72 18.36
C MET A 1 -33.56 -5.65 18.35
N GLU A 2 -32.90 -5.95 19.46
CA GLU A 2 -31.43 -5.97 19.53
C GLU A 2 -30.95 -7.27 18.89
N VAL A 3 -30.31 -7.17 17.72
CA VAL A 3 -29.65 -8.31 17.09
C VAL A 3 -28.30 -8.48 17.80
N LYS A 4 -28.23 -9.44 18.73
CA LYS A 4 -26.97 -9.84 19.36
C LYS A 4 -26.32 -10.90 18.50
N LEU A 5 -25.08 -10.64 18.08
CA LEU A 5 -24.27 -11.62 17.37
C LEU A 5 -24.03 -12.82 18.27
N VAL A 6 -24.10 -14.01 17.67
CA VAL A 6 -23.73 -15.26 18.35
C VAL A 6 -22.21 -15.37 18.39
N ASP A 7 -21.66 -16.09 19.37
CA ASP A 7 -20.21 -16.20 19.59
C ASP A 7 -19.42 -16.56 18.33
N SER A 8 -19.94 -17.47 17.49
CA SER A 8 -19.31 -17.86 16.21
C SER A 8 -19.29 -16.73 15.17
N GLU A 9 -20.30 -15.86 15.15
CA GLU A 9 -20.31 -14.69 14.29
C GLU A 9 -19.30 -13.65 14.77
N TRP A 10 -19.13 -13.55 16.10
CA TRP A 10 -18.13 -12.67 16.68
C TRP A 10 -16.70 -13.13 16.39
N GLU A 11 -16.44 -14.43 16.48
CA GLU A 11 -15.17 -15.03 16.03
C GLU A 11 -14.89 -14.73 14.56
N ARG A 12 -15.90 -14.85 13.68
CA ARG A 12 -15.77 -14.50 12.27
C ARG A 12 -15.45 -13.02 12.06
N VAL A 13 -16.09 -12.12 12.82
CA VAL A 13 -15.78 -10.68 12.78
C VAL A 13 -14.33 -10.42 13.23
N GLN A 14 -13.85 -11.08 14.28
CA GLN A 14 -12.46 -10.94 14.72
C GLN A 14 -11.45 -11.41 13.65
N LEU A 15 -11.78 -12.50 12.95
CA LEU A 15 -10.97 -12.97 11.83
C LEU A 15 -10.95 -11.96 10.68
N LEU A 16 -12.10 -11.38 10.33
CA LEU A 16 -12.18 -10.31 9.34
C LEU A 16 -11.34 -9.09 9.73
N LEU A 17 -11.46 -8.62 10.99
CA LEU A 17 -10.65 -7.50 11.50
C LEU A 17 -9.15 -7.80 11.39
N SER A 18 -8.74 -9.04 11.65
CA SER A 18 -7.34 -9.44 11.50
C SER A 18 -6.83 -9.39 10.05
N LEU A 19 -7.71 -9.60 9.06
CA LEU A 19 -7.41 -9.46 7.63
C LEU A 19 -7.31 -7.99 7.24
N LEU A 20 -8.29 -7.19 7.66
CA LEU A 20 -8.35 -5.75 7.39
C LEU A 20 -7.16 -5.00 7.99
N ALA A 21 -6.69 -5.40 9.18
CA ALA A 21 -5.50 -4.83 9.79
C ALA A 21 -4.22 -5.01 8.94
N GLN A 22 -4.17 -5.96 7.99
CA GLN A 22 -3.06 -6.05 7.05
C GLN A 22 -3.21 -5.03 5.91
N ALA A 23 -4.43 -4.89 5.37
CA ALA A 23 -4.72 -3.90 4.34
C ALA A 23 -4.52 -2.47 4.87
N GLU A 24 -4.94 -2.20 6.09
CA GLU A 24 -4.76 -0.91 6.76
C GLU A 24 -3.27 -0.53 6.84
N LYS A 25 -2.39 -1.46 7.18
CA LYS A 25 -0.94 -1.21 7.20
C LYS A 25 -0.39 -0.82 5.83
N ALA A 26 -0.78 -1.54 4.78
CA ALA A 26 -0.38 -1.23 3.42
C ALA A 26 -0.93 0.14 2.98
N GLN A 27 -2.21 0.40 3.27
CA GLN A 27 -2.85 1.68 2.98
C GLN A 27 -2.17 2.84 3.70
N HIS A 28 -1.81 2.67 4.97
CA HIS A 28 -1.08 3.70 5.72
C HIS A 28 0.30 3.97 5.09
N THR A 29 0.98 2.95 4.55
CA THR A 29 2.22 3.16 3.79
C THR A 29 1.98 3.94 2.51
N PHE A 30 0.86 3.72 1.81
CA PHE A 30 0.51 4.47 0.59
C PHE A 30 0.11 5.93 0.87
N SER A 31 -0.57 6.16 2.00
CA SER A 31 -1.10 7.48 2.39
C SER A 31 -0.15 8.29 3.27
N ALA A 32 1.05 7.78 3.59
CA ALA A 32 1.99 8.53 4.40
C ALA A 32 2.49 9.76 3.61
N GLU A 33 2.13 10.95 4.07
CA GLU A 33 2.55 12.24 3.49
C GLU A 33 4.04 12.55 3.71
N GLN A 34 4.75 11.71 4.46
CA GLN A 34 6.16 11.93 4.80
C GLN A 34 7.09 11.41 3.69
N GLY A 35 7.21 12.21 2.63
CA GLY A 35 8.24 12.06 1.61
C GLY A 35 7.89 11.07 0.50
N PRO A 36 8.85 10.77 -0.40
CA PRO A 36 8.62 9.96 -1.59
C PRO A 36 8.28 8.50 -1.30
N THR A 37 7.05 8.22 -0.88
CA THR A 37 6.51 6.88 -0.54
C THR A 37 6.51 5.89 -1.69
N MET A 38 6.77 6.33 -2.92
CA MET A 38 6.78 5.50 -4.12
C MET A 38 7.70 4.26 -3.96
N HIS A 39 8.90 4.42 -3.38
CA HIS A 39 9.81 3.28 -3.14
C HIS A 39 9.26 2.26 -2.13
N ALA A 40 8.32 2.65 -1.26
CA ALA A 40 7.70 1.80 -0.25
C ALA A 40 6.42 1.11 -0.72
N ILE A 41 5.84 1.53 -1.85
CA ILE A 41 4.59 0.98 -2.40
C ILE A 41 4.76 -0.51 -2.75
N LEU A 42 5.81 -0.85 -3.50
CA LEU A 42 6.09 -2.24 -3.90
C LEU A 42 6.33 -3.15 -2.69
N PRO A 43 7.22 -2.81 -1.73
CA PRO A 43 7.38 -3.57 -0.50
C PRO A 43 6.07 -3.76 0.29
N ALA A 44 5.21 -2.75 0.33
CA ALA A 44 3.91 -2.86 1.02
C ALA A 44 2.95 -3.80 0.30
N LEU A 45 2.88 -3.75 -1.04
CA LEU A 45 2.08 -4.69 -1.85
C LEU A 45 2.59 -6.14 -1.70
N GLU A 46 3.90 -6.36 -1.76
CA GLU A 46 4.51 -7.68 -1.59
C GLU A 46 4.26 -8.25 -0.18
N SER A 47 4.38 -7.40 0.85
CA SER A 47 4.10 -7.76 2.23
C SER A 47 2.63 -8.13 2.43
N LEU A 48 1.70 -7.35 1.85
CA LEU A 48 0.25 -7.63 1.89
C LEU A 48 -0.08 -8.93 1.16
N PHE A 49 0.47 -9.12 -0.05
CA PHE A 49 0.29 -10.34 -0.85
C PHE A 49 0.74 -11.58 -0.07
N LYS A 50 1.92 -11.54 0.53
CA LYS A 50 2.45 -12.63 1.37
C LYS A 50 1.56 -12.88 2.59
N ALA A 51 1.13 -11.82 3.26
CA ALA A 51 0.30 -11.89 4.45
C ALA A 51 -1.06 -12.55 4.17
N TRP A 52 -1.70 -12.22 3.04
CA TRP A 52 -2.99 -12.79 2.64
C TRP A 52 -2.85 -14.19 2.06
N SER A 53 -1.82 -14.46 1.26
CA SER A 53 -1.53 -15.81 0.75
C SER A 53 -1.32 -16.82 1.89
N LEU A 54 -0.59 -16.43 2.94
CA LEU A 54 -0.41 -17.28 4.11
C LEU A 54 -1.74 -17.57 4.81
N ARG A 55 -2.59 -16.55 4.98
CA ARG A 55 -3.87 -16.67 5.68
C ARG A 55 -4.89 -17.48 4.90
N LYS A 56 -4.92 -17.37 3.56
CA LYS A 56 -5.75 -18.19 2.69
C LYS A 56 -5.54 -19.69 2.93
N ASN A 57 -4.31 -20.10 3.22
CA ASN A 57 -3.96 -21.50 3.47
C ASN A 57 -4.30 -21.99 4.89
N MET A 58 -4.77 -21.12 5.79
CA MET A 58 -5.13 -21.52 7.15
C MET A 58 -6.63 -21.85 7.22
N ALA A 59 -6.96 -23.02 7.77
CA ALA A 59 -8.35 -23.50 7.87
C ALA A 59 -9.32 -22.51 8.53
N LYS A 60 -8.84 -21.74 9.53
CA LYS A 60 -9.66 -20.73 10.22
C LYS A 60 -10.12 -19.56 9.33
N TYR A 61 -9.51 -19.36 8.17
CA TYR A 61 -9.93 -18.34 7.20
C TYR A 61 -10.69 -18.93 6.00
N GLY A 62 -11.13 -20.19 6.09
CA GLY A 62 -11.82 -20.88 4.99
C GLY A 62 -13.01 -20.09 4.42
N ASP A 63 -13.80 -19.47 5.29
CA ASP A 63 -14.95 -18.63 4.92
C ASP A 63 -14.58 -17.37 4.11
N PHE A 64 -13.31 -16.98 4.12
CA PHE A 64 -12.79 -15.79 3.44
C PHE A 64 -12.00 -16.12 2.18
N THR A 65 -11.93 -17.39 1.76
CA THR A 65 -11.08 -17.83 0.64
C THR A 65 -11.39 -17.05 -0.64
N ASP A 66 -12.66 -16.91 -1.00
CA ASP A 66 -13.08 -16.19 -2.22
C ASP A 66 -12.69 -14.70 -2.16
N ALA A 67 -12.88 -14.07 -1.00
CA ALA A 67 -12.51 -12.67 -0.78
C ALA A 67 -10.99 -12.47 -0.83
N LEU A 68 -10.23 -13.41 -0.26
CA LEU A 68 -8.77 -13.41 -0.31
C LEU A 68 -8.26 -13.60 -1.74
N ASP A 69 -8.91 -14.44 -2.54
CA ASP A 69 -8.57 -14.62 -3.95
C ASP A 69 -8.83 -13.36 -4.78
N ALA A 70 -9.98 -12.73 -4.59
CA ALA A 70 -10.27 -11.44 -5.21
C ALA A 70 -9.22 -10.38 -4.82
N GLY A 71 -8.87 -10.31 -3.53
CA GLY A 71 -7.86 -9.39 -3.02
C GLY A 71 -6.46 -9.65 -3.57
N LEU A 72 -6.02 -10.91 -3.60
CA LEU A 72 -4.71 -11.30 -4.14
C LEU A 72 -4.60 -10.98 -5.64
N ASN A 73 -5.65 -11.28 -6.42
CA ASN A 73 -5.70 -10.93 -7.83
C ASN A 73 -5.58 -9.42 -8.05
N LYS A 74 -6.26 -8.62 -7.22
CA LYS A 74 -6.17 -7.15 -7.31
C LYS A 74 -4.77 -6.63 -6.97
N ILE A 75 -4.11 -7.22 -5.97
CA ILE A 75 -2.73 -6.86 -5.63
C ILE A 75 -1.77 -7.21 -6.78
N SER A 76 -1.94 -8.38 -7.42
CA SER A 76 -1.16 -8.77 -8.59
C SER A 76 -1.35 -7.80 -9.76
N GLU A 77 -2.58 -7.37 -10.03
CA GLU A 77 -2.88 -6.35 -11.05
C GLU A 77 -2.10 -5.05 -10.79
N TYR A 78 -2.12 -4.56 -9.55
CA TYR A 78 -1.35 -3.36 -9.18
C TYR A 78 0.17 -3.56 -9.27
N TYR A 79 0.66 -4.75 -8.90
CA TYR A 79 2.07 -5.09 -9.05
C TYR A 79 2.52 -5.09 -10.52
N GLU A 80 1.71 -5.64 -11.43
CA GLU A 80 2.02 -5.63 -12.86
C GLU A 80 1.94 -4.21 -13.47
N GLN A 81 0.95 -3.41 -13.07
CA GLN A 81 0.84 -2.01 -13.51
C GLN A 81 2.04 -1.16 -13.04
N THR A 82 2.54 -1.40 -11.84
CA THR A 82 3.75 -0.72 -11.35
C THR A 82 5.00 -1.19 -12.06
N ALA A 83 5.10 -2.48 -12.43
CA ALA A 83 6.23 -3.01 -13.19
C ALA A 83 6.25 -2.56 -14.67
N THR A 84 5.10 -2.25 -15.26
CA THR A 84 4.97 -1.78 -16.66
C THR A 84 5.07 -0.26 -16.81
N SER A 85 5.07 0.49 -15.70
CA SER A 85 5.20 1.94 -15.70
C SER A 85 6.68 2.35 -15.69
N ASP A 86 7.17 2.90 -16.80
CA ASP A 86 8.52 3.49 -16.88
C ASP A 86 8.79 4.50 -15.75
N ALA A 87 7.76 5.24 -15.33
CA ALA A 87 7.86 6.18 -14.22
C ALA A 87 8.19 5.47 -12.89
N HIS A 88 7.62 4.29 -12.63
CA HIS A 88 7.93 3.53 -11.42
C HIS A 88 9.36 2.99 -11.42
N ILE A 89 9.80 2.43 -12.56
CA ILE A 89 11.17 1.94 -12.75
C ILE A 89 12.17 3.08 -12.55
N ILE A 90 11.90 4.25 -13.14
CA ILE A 90 12.76 5.43 -13.02
C ILE A 90 12.79 5.94 -11.58
N VAL A 91 11.66 6.05 -10.89
CA VAL A 91 11.65 6.54 -9.51
C VAL A 91 12.35 5.56 -8.56
N MET A 92 12.24 4.24 -8.78
CA MET A 92 13.05 3.26 -8.05
C MET A 92 14.55 3.43 -8.30
N LEU A 93 14.95 3.64 -9.57
CA LEU A 93 16.35 3.84 -9.94
C LEU A 93 16.92 5.12 -9.33
N LEU A 94 16.12 6.18 -9.26
CA LEU A 94 16.59 7.50 -8.85
C LEU A 94 16.69 7.68 -7.33
N ASP A 95 16.32 6.68 -6.51
CA ASP A 95 16.23 6.71 -5.04
C ASP A 95 16.10 8.13 -4.46
N PRO A 96 14.87 8.64 -4.40
CA PRO A 96 14.61 9.99 -3.93
C PRO A 96 15.16 10.27 -2.53
N ALA A 97 15.27 9.26 -1.66
CA ALA A 97 15.82 9.45 -0.30
C ALA A 97 17.32 9.73 -0.35
N GLN A 98 18.08 9.01 -1.19
CA GLN A 98 19.49 9.31 -1.41
C GLN A 98 19.71 10.71 -1.99
N LYS A 99 18.87 11.12 -2.95
CA LYS A 99 18.98 12.46 -3.56
C LYS A 99 18.60 13.58 -2.61
N LEU A 100 17.51 13.42 -1.85
CA LEU A 100 17.12 14.39 -0.82
C LEU A 100 18.22 14.53 0.24
N ASN A 101 18.81 13.41 0.67
CA ASN A 101 19.92 13.44 1.64
C ASN A 101 21.15 14.16 1.06
N HIS A 102 21.43 13.99 -0.24
CA HIS A 102 22.50 14.75 -0.90
C HIS A 102 22.21 16.26 -0.93
N ILE A 103 20.98 16.67 -1.27
CA ILE A 103 20.58 18.09 -1.28
C ILE A 103 20.72 18.67 0.12
N HIS A 104 20.21 17.98 1.15
CA HIS A 104 20.34 18.38 2.54
C HIS A 104 21.81 18.57 2.95
N LEU A 105 22.68 17.61 2.62
CA LEU A 105 24.08 17.61 3.03
C LEU A 105 24.95 18.65 2.31
N TYR A 106 24.66 18.96 1.04
CA TYR A 106 25.58 19.73 0.21
C TYR A 106 24.99 21.05 -0.30
N TRP A 107 23.67 21.15 -0.47
CA TRP A 107 23.01 22.27 -1.14
C TRP A 107 22.10 23.10 -0.20
N GLY A 108 21.87 22.61 1.02
CA GLY A 108 21.20 23.37 2.09
C GLY A 108 19.68 23.18 2.14
N GLU A 109 19.09 23.62 3.25
CA GLU A 109 17.67 23.40 3.59
C GLU A 109 16.69 24.10 2.63
N GLU A 110 17.02 25.29 2.13
CA GLU A 110 16.11 26.04 1.25
C GLU A 110 15.82 25.29 -0.07
N LEU A 111 16.86 24.69 -0.66
CA LEU A 111 16.72 23.86 -1.86
C LEU A 111 16.10 22.48 -1.54
N LEU A 112 16.27 21.99 -0.31
CA LEU A 112 15.60 20.77 0.14
C LEU A 112 14.09 20.97 0.22
N ASP A 113 13.65 22.06 0.84
CA ASP A 113 12.24 22.42 0.97
C ASP A 113 11.57 22.59 -0.40
N GLU A 114 12.25 23.26 -1.33
CA GLU A 114 11.77 23.42 -2.71
C GLU A 114 11.68 22.07 -3.45
N ALA A 115 12.67 21.20 -3.28
CA ALA A 115 12.68 19.87 -3.88
C ALA A 115 11.56 18.97 -3.32
N ILE A 116 11.30 19.01 -2.01
CA ILE A 116 10.20 18.28 -1.37
C ILE A 116 8.86 18.76 -1.91
N LYS A 117 8.66 20.08 -1.99
CA LYS A 117 7.42 20.69 -2.48
C LYS A 117 7.09 20.30 -3.92
N HIS A 118 8.09 20.21 -4.80
CA HIS A 118 7.89 19.74 -6.18
C HIS A 118 7.57 18.24 -6.25
N ASN A 119 8.12 17.44 -5.33
CA ASN A 119 7.93 16.00 -5.30
C ASN A 119 6.53 15.60 -4.80
N GLU A 120 5.98 16.32 -3.83
CA GLU A 120 4.60 16.13 -3.34
C GLU A 120 3.56 16.26 -4.46
N VAL A 121 3.76 17.18 -5.42
CA VAL A 121 2.88 17.35 -6.58
C VAL A 121 2.88 16.10 -7.46
N ILE A 122 4.05 15.53 -7.76
CA ILE A 122 4.19 14.34 -8.62
C ILE A 122 3.57 13.11 -7.97
N ILE A 123 3.76 12.96 -6.65
CA ILE A 123 3.23 11.83 -5.88
C ILE A 123 1.71 11.93 -5.72
N SER A 124 1.18 13.15 -5.55
CA SER A 124 -0.26 13.37 -5.46
C SER A 124 -0.98 12.87 -6.72
N VAL A 125 -0.39 13.06 -7.90
CA VAL A 125 -0.96 12.61 -9.19
C VAL A 125 -0.97 11.08 -9.29
N LEU A 126 0.09 10.41 -8.83
CA LEU A 126 0.17 8.94 -8.82
C LEU A 126 -0.77 8.32 -7.79
N SER A 127 -0.88 8.91 -6.60
CA SER A 127 -1.79 8.49 -5.54
C SER A 127 -3.25 8.69 -5.96
N PHE A 128 -3.56 9.79 -6.65
CA PHE A 128 -4.91 10.06 -7.20
C PHE A 128 -5.30 9.06 -8.28
N LEU A 129 -4.36 8.66 -9.14
CA LEU A 129 -4.59 7.60 -10.13
C LEU A 129 -4.83 6.24 -9.46
N LEU A 130 -4.03 5.85 -8.46
CA LEU A 130 -4.25 4.60 -7.71
C LEU A 130 -5.58 4.58 -6.93
N CYS A 131 -6.02 5.72 -6.39
CA CYS A 131 -7.33 5.86 -5.71
C CYS A 131 -8.54 5.87 -6.65
N PHE A 132 -8.39 6.32 -7.91
CA PHE A 132 -9.47 6.27 -8.89
C PHE A 132 -9.70 4.85 -9.46
N TYR A 133 -8.68 3.99 -9.43
CA TYR A 133 -8.81 2.59 -9.89
C TYR A 133 -9.29 1.61 -8.80
N THR A 134 -9.40 2.05 -7.53
CA THR A 134 -9.95 1.27 -6.40
C THR A 134 -11.44 1.47 -6.14
N THR A 135 -12.17 2.24 -6.97
CA THR A 135 -13.63 2.34 -6.84
C THR A 135 -14.33 1.17 -7.53
N PHE A 136 -14.29 -0.01 -6.90
CA PHE A 136 -15.27 -1.08 -7.05
C PHE A 136 -15.35 -1.90 -5.76
#